data_AF-A0A9D4P2A1-F1
#
_entry.id   AF-A0A9D4P2A1-F1
#
_cell.length_a   1.000
_cell.length_b   1.000
_cell.length_c   1.000
_cell.angle_alpha   90.00
_cell.angle_beta   90.00
_cell.angle_gamma   90.00
#
_symmetry.space_group_name_H-M   'P 1'
#
loop_
_entity.id
_entity.type
_entity.pdbx_description
1 polymer ?
#
loop_
_entity_poly.entity_id
_entity_poly.type
_entity_poly.pdbx_seq_one_letter_code
_entity_poly.pdbx_strand_id
1 'polypeptide(L)'
;MSPLKELQDTNYEDLPNLEPNFIDYRVNSASFRKPEKIGHFSSDLYKKNRTREMRFDESNLSYLDLPQSLDYLQLDLTEGYDRFKHINWANPSIDKLDEMLKWILKNRHLIESGNQAKPLDFDFITQRGVFTRIMCTPIVSDEWHIGFSKFKGTIYICPFFNDHDENESNFERLNMASYGGYRFEHYITKSKHQDTRMYDNNFSPTLHEYSALLKSKIHSMANRNGYHSLLYVAEIDCLEDKEQDSTRMENFVEIKTTSKINSHIQDENFHRYKSCKWWAQSKLVAIDRIICGYKENNLTTVTSIETLPFPNIRTEFIEK
;
A
#
# COMPACT_ATOMS: atom_id res chain seq x y z
N MET A 1 -11.66 7.14 -28.56
CA MET A 1 -12.22 6.08 -27.69
C MET A 1 -11.54 6.18 -26.34
N SER A 2 -12.18 5.79 -25.23
CA SER A 2 -11.47 5.66 -23.95
C SER A 2 -10.36 4.61 -24.11
N PRO A 3 -9.14 4.81 -23.57
CA PRO A 3 -8.07 3.80 -23.60
C PRO A 3 -8.49 2.44 -23.03
N LEU A 4 -9.48 2.42 -22.11
CA LEU A 4 -10.09 1.19 -21.60
C LEU A 4 -10.88 0.42 -22.66
N LYS A 5 -11.50 1.12 -23.61
CA LYS A 5 -12.29 0.49 -24.67
C LYS A 5 -11.39 -0.16 -25.71
N GLU A 6 -10.27 0.47 -26.04
CA GLU A 6 -9.23 -0.15 -26.87
C GLU A 6 -8.62 -1.40 -26.22
N LEU A 7 -8.41 -1.40 -24.88
CA LEU A 7 -7.98 -2.61 -24.16
C LEU A 7 -9.04 -3.71 -24.24
N GLN A 8 -10.31 -3.41 -23.95
CA GLN A 8 -11.40 -4.38 -24.02
C GLN A 8 -11.61 -4.97 -25.42
N ASP A 9 -11.38 -4.17 -26.47
CA ASP A 9 -11.52 -4.58 -27.86
C ASP A 9 -10.24 -5.23 -28.44
N THR A 10 -9.15 -5.30 -27.65
CA THR A 10 -7.90 -5.94 -28.08
C THR A 10 -8.06 -7.46 -28.05
N ASN A 11 -7.78 -8.14 -29.17
CA ASN A 11 -7.74 -9.60 -29.19
C ASN A 11 -6.47 -10.10 -28.47
N TYR A 12 -6.64 -10.55 -27.23
CA TYR A 12 -5.55 -11.00 -26.37
C TYR A 12 -4.98 -12.38 -26.75
N GLU A 13 -5.64 -13.14 -27.63
CA GLU A 13 -5.21 -14.51 -27.98
C GLU A 13 -3.87 -14.57 -28.72
N ASP A 14 -3.43 -13.48 -29.35
CA ASP A 14 -2.15 -13.41 -30.11
C ASP A 14 -1.00 -12.77 -29.31
N LEU A 15 -1.24 -12.36 -28.06
CA LEU A 15 -0.21 -11.77 -27.21
C LEU A 15 0.54 -12.85 -26.42
N PRO A 16 1.87 -12.71 -26.21
CA PRO A 16 2.61 -13.62 -25.36
C PRO A 16 2.02 -13.61 -23.95
N ASN A 17 1.43 -14.73 -23.54
CA ASN A 17 0.87 -14.91 -22.21
C ASN A 17 1.98 -15.33 -21.23
N LEU A 18 2.06 -14.63 -20.11
CA LEU A 18 2.90 -15.00 -18.98
C LEU A 18 2.07 -15.82 -17.99
N GLU A 19 2.05 -17.14 -18.19
CA GLU A 19 1.34 -18.06 -17.32
C GLU A 19 1.99 -18.10 -15.91
N PRO A 20 1.28 -17.66 -14.86
CA PRO A 20 1.84 -17.62 -13.50
C PRO A 20 2.20 -19.03 -13.00
N ASN A 21 1.47 -20.05 -13.43
CA ASN A 21 1.62 -21.42 -12.93
C ASN A 21 2.77 -22.21 -13.61
N PHE A 22 3.34 -21.69 -14.70
CA PHE A 22 4.39 -22.37 -15.47
C PHE A 22 5.81 -21.90 -15.15
N ILE A 23 5.96 -20.81 -14.39
CA ILE A 23 7.26 -20.30 -13.96
C ILE A 23 7.55 -20.87 -12.55
N ASP A 24 8.58 -21.69 -12.41
CA ASP A 24 9.05 -22.13 -11.10
C ASP A 24 9.70 -20.94 -10.37
N TYR A 25 8.89 -20.16 -9.64
CA TYR A 25 9.35 -19.02 -8.87
C TYR A 25 10.28 -19.41 -7.70
N ARG A 26 10.48 -20.70 -7.44
CA ARG A 26 11.39 -21.22 -6.40
C ARG A 26 12.87 -21.23 -6.84
N VAL A 27 13.16 -20.90 -8.11
CA VAL A 27 14.54 -20.80 -8.59
C VAL A 27 15.21 -19.55 -7.99
N ASN A 28 16.01 -19.80 -6.95
CA ASN A 28 16.59 -18.86 -5.98
C ASN A 28 17.66 -17.90 -6.56
N SER A 29 17.28 -17.08 -7.54
CA SER A 29 18.23 -16.29 -8.35
C SER A 29 17.82 -14.84 -8.59
N ALA A 30 16.56 -14.47 -8.33
CA ALA A 30 16.13 -13.08 -8.32
C ALA A 30 16.50 -12.45 -6.97
N SER A 31 16.99 -11.21 -7.01
CA SER A 31 17.29 -10.45 -5.78
C SER A 31 16.64 -9.09 -5.85
N PHE A 32 16.01 -8.69 -4.75
CA PHE A 32 15.47 -7.35 -4.54
C PHE A 32 16.34 -6.63 -3.52
N ARG A 33 16.98 -5.53 -3.93
CA ARG A 33 17.79 -4.74 -3.01
C ARG A 33 16.91 -4.07 -1.96
N LYS A 34 17.44 -3.89 -0.75
CA LYS A 34 16.73 -3.15 0.30
C LYS A 34 16.36 -1.75 -0.25
N PRO A 35 15.07 -1.37 -0.22
CA PRO A 35 14.62 -0.04 -0.61
C PRO A 35 15.31 1.07 0.20
N GLU A 36 15.62 2.18 -0.47
CA GLU A 36 16.14 3.39 0.14
C GLU A 36 15.15 4.53 -0.06
N LYS A 37 14.77 5.21 1.02
CA LYS A 37 13.94 6.42 0.96
C LYS A 37 14.79 7.58 0.44
N ILE A 38 14.33 8.21 -0.64
CA ILE A 38 15.00 9.36 -1.26
C ILE A 38 14.18 10.65 -1.18
N GLY A 39 12.97 10.57 -0.64
CA GLY A 39 12.09 11.71 -0.51
C GLY A 39 10.75 11.34 0.10
N HIS A 40 9.91 12.34 0.22
CA HIS A 40 8.56 12.21 0.75
C HIS A 40 7.67 13.36 0.25
N PHE A 41 6.38 13.24 0.54
CA PHE A 41 5.39 14.32 0.50
C PHE A 41 4.20 13.97 1.39
N SER A 42 3.40 14.99 1.72
CA SER A 42 2.13 14.86 2.42
C SER A 42 1.00 15.18 1.46
N SER A 43 -0.15 14.51 1.60
CA SER A 43 -1.32 14.73 0.75
C SER A 43 -2.61 14.65 1.53
N ASP A 44 -3.49 15.62 1.31
CA ASP A 44 -4.87 15.56 1.82
C ASP A 44 -5.77 15.01 0.72
N LEU A 45 -6.28 13.79 0.92
CA LEU A 45 -7.26 13.17 0.04
C LEU A 45 -8.67 13.46 0.56
N TYR A 46 -9.38 14.33 -0.15
CA TYR A 46 -10.77 14.65 0.13
C TYR A 46 -11.66 13.57 -0.49
N LYS A 47 -12.09 12.56 0.29
CA LYS A 47 -12.80 11.37 -0.25
C LYS A 47 -14.14 11.70 -0.92
N LYS A 48 -14.81 12.77 -0.47
CA LYS A 48 -16.12 13.18 -0.98
C LYS A 48 -16.09 13.60 -2.45
N ASN A 49 -15.06 14.33 -2.87
CA ASN A 49 -14.90 14.84 -4.25
C ASN A 49 -13.73 14.17 -4.99
N ARG A 50 -12.99 13.25 -4.33
CA ARG A 50 -11.88 12.48 -4.88
C ARG A 50 -10.73 13.36 -5.38
N THR A 51 -10.49 14.49 -4.74
CA THR A 51 -9.38 15.39 -5.06
C THR A 51 -8.26 15.29 -4.03
N ARG A 52 -7.04 15.59 -4.44
CA ARG A 52 -5.87 15.65 -3.57
C ARG A 52 -5.21 17.02 -3.54
N GLU A 53 -4.74 17.39 -2.37
CA GLU A 53 -3.86 18.54 -2.17
C GLU A 53 -2.51 18.08 -1.63
N MET A 54 -1.49 18.17 -2.48
CA MET A 54 -0.14 17.68 -2.19
C MET A 54 0.76 18.81 -1.65
N ARG A 55 1.54 18.51 -0.62
CA ARG A 55 2.58 19.36 -0.04
C ARG A 55 3.91 18.62 0.05
N PHE A 56 4.99 19.34 -0.21
CA PHE A 56 6.34 18.77 -0.19
C PHE A 56 6.98 18.88 1.19
N ASP A 57 6.31 18.28 2.18
CA ASP A 57 6.69 18.31 3.58
C ASP A 57 6.18 17.04 4.31
N GLU A 58 6.37 17.03 5.62
CA GLU A 58 5.96 15.95 6.52
C GLU A 58 4.75 16.34 7.39
N SER A 59 3.91 17.28 6.94
CA SER A 59 2.77 17.77 7.72
C SER A 59 1.78 16.67 8.10
N ASN A 60 1.64 15.64 7.26
CA ASN A 60 0.75 14.50 7.49
C ASN A 60 1.47 13.29 8.11
N LEU A 61 2.73 13.44 8.52
CA LEU A 61 3.45 12.37 9.21
C LEU A 61 2.85 12.15 10.60
N SER A 62 2.38 10.92 10.81
CA SER A 62 1.80 10.48 12.08
C SER A 62 2.78 9.60 12.87
N TYR A 63 2.54 9.50 14.16
CA TYR A 63 3.30 8.67 15.10
C TYR A 63 2.36 7.66 15.74
N LEU A 64 2.86 6.47 16.01
CA LEU A 64 2.14 5.45 16.76
C LEU A 64 1.78 5.99 18.15
N ASP A 65 0.52 5.80 18.54
CA ASP A 65 -0.01 6.15 19.85
C ASP A 65 -0.94 5.05 20.34
N LEU A 66 -0.35 4.00 20.91
CA LEU A 66 -1.10 2.85 21.40
C LEU A 66 -1.80 3.14 22.74
N PRO A 67 -3.00 2.58 22.99
CA PRO A 67 -3.62 2.62 24.31
C PRO A 67 -2.74 1.94 25.37
N GLN A 68 -2.95 2.27 26.64
CA GLN A 68 -2.14 1.71 27.74
C GLN A 68 -2.34 0.19 27.91
N SER A 69 -3.57 -0.28 27.71
CA SER A 69 -3.89 -1.71 27.60
C SER A 69 -4.08 -2.04 26.14
N LEU A 70 -3.50 -3.14 25.67
CA LEU A 70 -3.68 -3.64 24.30
C LEU A 70 -4.72 -4.76 24.22
N ASP A 71 -5.24 -5.21 25.36
CA ASP A 71 -6.29 -6.23 25.48
C ASP A 71 -7.58 -5.61 26.02
N TYR A 72 -8.70 -6.30 25.77
CA TYR A 72 -10.05 -5.94 26.20
C TYR A 72 -10.48 -4.53 25.75
N LEU A 73 -10.03 -4.14 24.55
CA LEU A 73 -10.35 -2.87 23.92
C LEU A 73 -11.81 -2.84 23.42
N GLN A 74 -12.33 -1.63 23.20
CA GLN A 74 -13.64 -1.37 22.62
C GLN A 74 -13.56 -0.27 21.55
N LEU A 75 -12.62 -0.42 20.61
CA LEU A 75 -12.46 0.56 19.54
C LEU A 75 -13.49 0.29 18.43
N ASP A 76 -14.54 1.10 18.36
CA ASP A 76 -15.61 0.95 17.36
C ASP A 76 -15.20 1.57 16.02
N LEU A 77 -14.95 0.71 15.04
CA LEU A 77 -14.57 1.08 13.68
C LEU A 77 -15.76 1.59 12.84
N THR A 78 -17.00 1.47 13.33
CA THR A 78 -18.20 1.98 12.63
C THR A 78 -18.60 3.38 13.06
N GLU A 79 -17.99 3.90 14.13
CA GLU A 79 -18.36 5.19 14.68
C GLU A 79 -18.23 6.30 13.63
N GLY A 80 -19.35 6.91 13.27
CA GLY A 80 -19.42 7.98 12.26
C GLY A 80 -19.63 7.49 10.82
N TYR A 81 -19.58 6.18 10.55
CA TYR A 81 -19.77 5.62 9.22
C TYR A 81 -21.13 5.97 8.61
N ASP A 82 -22.21 6.00 9.39
CA ASP A 82 -23.54 6.37 8.89
C ASP A 82 -23.59 7.75 8.21
N ARG A 83 -22.77 8.70 8.69
CA ARG A 83 -22.64 10.03 8.08
C ARG A 83 -21.88 9.99 6.76
N PHE A 84 -21.03 8.98 6.56
CA PHE A 84 -20.10 8.86 5.45
C PHE A 84 -20.34 7.64 4.55
N LYS A 85 -21.41 6.87 4.75
CA LYS A 85 -21.72 5.65 3.98
C LYS A 85 -21.88 5.91 2.47
N HIS A 86 -22.24 7.13 2.11
CA HIS A 86 -22.37 7.58 0.72
C HIS A 86 -21.02 7.91 0.05
N ILE A 87 -19.93 7.95 0.83
CA ILE A 87 -18.57 8.13 0.34
C ILE A 87 -17.99 6.76 0.03
N ASN A 88 -17.31 6.65 -1.11
CA ASN A 88 -16.60 5.44 -1.49
C ASN A 88 -15.18 5.41 -0.88
N TRP A 89 -15.07 4.78 0.28
CA TRP A 89 -13.86 4.54 1.04
C TRP A 89 -12.95 3.47 0.42
N ALA A 90 -13.52 2.49 -0.28
CA ALA A 90 -12.78 1.42 -0.94
C ALA A 90 -12.10 1.86 -2.26
N ASN A 91 -12.67 2.85 -2.95
CA ASN A 91 -12.15 3.30 -4.23
C ASN A 91 -10.90 4.19 -4.04
N PRO A 92 -9.81 3.89 -4.77
CA PRO A 92 -8.63 4.75 -4.81
C PRO A 92 -8.91 6.13 -5.42
N SER A 93 -7.97 7.05 -5.19
CA SER A 93 -7.99 8.35 -5.88
C SER A 93 -7.87 8.19 -7.40
N ILE A 94 -8.42 9.16 -8.13
CA ILE A 94 -8.32 9.26 -9.60
C ILE A 94 -6.88 9.59 -10.03
N ASP A 95 -6.08 10.15 -9.12
CA ASP A 95 -4.82 10.82 -9.41
C ASP A 95 -3.64 9.91 -9.81
N LYS A 96 -3.86 8.62 -10.11
CA LYS A 96 -2.88 7.68 -10.71
C LYS A 96 -1.42 7.97 -10.28
N LEU A 97 -0.54 8.39 -11.18
CA LEU A 97 0.86 8.69 -10.87
C LEU A 97 1.12 10.19 -10.61
N ASP A 98 0.09 11.03 -10.57
CA ASP A 98 0.21 12.48 -10.70
C ASP A 98 1.02 13.12 -9.56
N GLU A 99 0.80 12.72 -8.30
CA GLU A 99 1.58 13.23 -7.16
C GLU A 99 3.05 12.80 -7.23
N MET A 100 3.30 11.55 -7.63
CA MET A 100 4.65 11.06 -7.86
C MET A 100 5.34 11.82 -9.01
N LEU A 101 4.61 12.12 -10.09
CA LEU A 101 5.12 12.91 -11.22
C LEU A 101 5.40 14.36 -10.80
N LYS A 102 4.54 14.98 -10.00
CA LYS A 102 4.79 16.30 -9.39
C LYS A 102 6.05 16.29 -8.54
N TRP A 103 6.26 15.23 -7.75
CA TRP A 103 7.50 15.04 -6.99
C TRP A 103 8.73 14.90 -7.88
N ILE A 104 8.65 14.08 -8.93
CA ILE A 104 9.73 13.90 -9.92
C ILE A 104 10.09 15.24 -10.57
N LEU A 105 9.09 16.05 -10.97
CA LEU A 105 9.32 17.34 -11.59
C LEU A 105 10.02 18.33 -10.65
N LYS A 106 9.60 18.38 -9.37
CA LYS A 106 10.22 19.26 -8.38
C LYS A 106 11.63 18.81 -7.98
N ASN A 107 11.85 17.50 -7.87
CA ASN A 107 13.08 16.91 -7.34
C ASN A 107 13.96 16.28 -8.41
N ARG A 108 13.79 16.73 -9.66
CA ARG A 108 14.43 16.14 -10.84
C ARG A 108 15.95 16.02 -10.69
N HIS A 109 16.58 17.04 -10.12
CA HIS A 109 18.02 17.10 -9.84
C HIS A 109 18.54 15.96 -8.95
N LEU A 110 17.69 15.30 -8.14
CA LEU A 110 18.06 14.17 -7.29
C LEU A 110 18.08 12.83 -8.03
N ILE A 111 17.45 12.76 -9.21
CA ILE A 111 17.12 11.51 -9.92
C ILE A 111 17.51 11.52 -11.40
N GLU A 112 18.23 12.55 -11.83
CA GLU A 112 18.73 12.67 -13.20
C GLU A 112 19.94 11.79 -13.46
N SER A 113 20.01 11.22 -14.66
CA SER A 113 21.12 10.38 -15.12
C SER A 113 22.20 11.15 -15.88
N GLY A 114 21.93 12.41 -16.24
CA GLY A 114 22.75 13.19 -17.20
C GLY A 114 22.62 12.75 -18.66
N ASN A 115 21.86 11.70 -18.96
CA ASN A 115 21.65 11.19 -20.32
C ASN A 115 20.38 11.78 -20.96
N GLN A 116 20.51 12.45 -22.10
CA GLN A 116 19.36 13.06 -22.81
C GLN A 116 18.31 12.04 -23.28
N ALA A 117 18.72 10.83 -23.67
CA ALA A 117 17.82 9.79 -24.16
C ALA A 117 17.06 9.07 -23.05
N LYS A 118 17.63 9.03 -21.84
CA LYS A 118 17.01 8.50 -20.62
C LYS A 118 17.28 9.44 -19.45
N PRO A 119 16.53 10.55 -19.33
CA PRO A 119 16.85 11.62 -18.36
C PRO A 119 16.81 11.19 -16.90
N LEU A 120 16.01 10.19 -16.55
CA LEU A 120 15.90 9.66 -15.19
C LEU A 120 16.78 8.40 -15.03
N ASP A 121 17.44 8.24 -13.89
CA ASP A 121 18.26 7.05 -13.58
C ASP A 121 17.42 5.82 -13.16
N PHE A 122 16.20 5.71 -13.70
CA PHE A 122 15.22 4.70 -13.34
C PHE A 122 14.68 3.98 -14.58
N ASP A 123 14.64 2.65 -14.56
CA ASP A 123 14.00 1.86 -15.62
C ASP A 123 12.48 1.85 -15.46
N PHE A 124 12.01 1.67 -14.21
CA PHE A 124 10.59 1.54 -13.89
C PHE A 124 10.15 2.56 -12.82
N ILE A 125 9.00 3.19 -13.07
CA ILE A 125 8.36 4.16 -12.19
C ILE A 125 6.92 3.73 -11.92
N THR A 126 6.53 3.57 -10.66
CA THR A 126 5.17 3.13 -10.29
C THR A 126 4.79 3.40 -8.83
N GLN A 127 3.67 2.87 -8.36
CA GLN A 127 3.27 2.84 -6.96
C GLN A 127 3.58 1.47 -6.33
N ARG A 128 3.85 1.43 -5.02
CA ARG A 128 4.04 0.21 -4.22
C ARG A 128 2.90 -0.80 -4.40
N GLY A 129 1.67 -0.33 -4.54
CA GLY A 129 0.49 -1.18 -4.74
C GLY A 129 0.57 -2.03 -6.04
N VAL A 130 1.20 -1.51 -7.09
CA VAL A 130 1.40 -2.26 -8.35
C VAL A 130 2.37 -3.43 -8.14
N PHE A 131 3.51 -3.18 -7.50
CA PHE A 131 4.46 -4.24 -7.18
C PHE A 131 3.85 -5.28 -6.23
N THR A 132 3.03 -4.85 -5.26
CA THR A 132 2.32 -5.76 -4.37
C THR A 132 1.42 -6.73 -5.14
N ARG A 133 0.64 -6.23 -6.12
CA ARG A 133 -0.24 -7.06 -6.96
C ARG A 133 0.55 -8.07 -7.77
N ILE A 134 1.64 -7.63 -8.41
CA ILE A 134 2.53 -8.52 -9.18
C ILE A 134 3.12 -9.60 -8.26
N MET A 135 3.64 -9.22 -7.08
CA MET A 135 4.21 -10.18 -6.11
C MET A 135 3.17 -11.17 -5.57
N CYS A 136 1.91 -10.76 -5.44
CA CYS A 136 0.84 -11.60 -4.90
C CYS A 136 0.07 -12.40 -5.96
N THR A 137 0.36 -12.21 -7.26
CA THR A 137 -0.31 -12.92 -8.37
C THR A 137 -0.32 -14.45 -8.22
N PRO A 138 0.77 -15.13 -7.81
CA PRO A 138 0.72 -16.58 -7.62
C PRO A 138 0.02 -17.01 -6.32
N ILE A 139 -0.41 -16.07 -5.47
CA ILE A 139 -0.92 -16.33 -4.11
C ILE A 139 -2.44 -16.13 -4.06
N VAL A 140 -2.94 -15.09 -4.72
CA VAL A 140 -4.35 -14.70 -4.67
C VAL A 140 -4.97 -14.64 -6.05
N SER A 141 -6.28 -14.88 -6.12
CA SER A 141 -7.07 -14.85 -7.34
C SER A 141 -7.66 -13.47 -7.65
N ASP A 142 -7.10 -12.40 -7.08
CA ASP A 142 -7.59 -11.03 -7.32
C ASP A 142 -7.24 -10.63 -8.77
N GLU A 143 -8.26 -10.24 -9.54
CA GLU A 143 -8.04 -9.69 -10.88
C GLU A 143 -7.44 -8.28 -10.79
N TRP A 144 -6.47 -7.98 -11.66
CA TRP A 144 -5.87 -6.65 -11.74
C TRP A 144 -5.45 -6.29 -13.16
N HIS A 145 -5.50 -4.99 -13.45
CA HIS A 145 -5.08 -4.42 -14.71
C HIS A 145 -4.00 -3.37 -14.45
N ILE A 146 -2.94 -3.38 -15.27
CA ILE A 146 -1.87 -2.37 -15.24
C ILE A 146 -1.52 -1.95 -16.66
N GLY A 147 -1.26 -0.65 -16.86
CA GLY A 147 -0.79 -0.08 -18.11
C GLY A 147 0.70 0.23 -18.04
N PHE A 148 1.39 0.03 -19.14
CA PHE A 148 2.80 0.40 -19.31
C PHE A 148 2.93 1.50 -20.36
N SER A 149 3.59 2.60 -20.00
CA SER A 149 3.89 3.70 -20.90
C SER A 149 5.38 4.01 -20.88
N LYS A 150 6.07 3.89 -22.02
CA LYS A 150 7.47 4.27 -22.14
C LYS A 150 7.59 5.73 -22.56
N PHE A 151 8.25 6.54 -21.75
CA PHE A 151 8.51 7.95 -22.05
C PHE A 151 9.97 8.29 -21.75
N LYS A 152 10.68 8.82 -22.77
CA LYS A 152 12.10 9.20 -22.69
C LYS A 152 12.96 8.14 -21.99
N GLY A 153 12.86 6.89 -22.46
CA GLY A 153 13.65 5.77 -21.95
C GLY A 153 13.19 5.14 -20.63
N THR A 154 12.24 5.75 -19.91
CA THR A 154 11.70 5.24 -18.63
C THR A 154 10.33 4.62 -18.84
N ILE A 155 10.03 3.50 -18.16
CA ILE A 155 8.73 2.82 -18.22
C ILE A 155 7.92 3.20 -16.98
N TYR A 156 6.76 3.82 -17.21
CA TYR A 156 5.79 4.16 -16.18
C TYR A 156 4.72 3.09 -16.13
N ILE A 157 4.48 2.52 -14.95
CA ILE A 157 3.49 1.47 -14.74
C ILE A 157 2.35 2.04 -13.91
N CYS A 158 1.15 2.06 -14.45
CA CYS A 158 -0.03 2.63 -13.81
C CYS A 158 -1.08 1.56 -13.55
N PRO A 159 -1.65 1.45 -12.33
CA PRO A 159 -2.79 0.58 -12.12
C PRO A 159 -4.02 1.11 -12.87
N PHE A 160 -4.81 0.19 -13.41
CA PHE A 160 -6.20 0.44 -13.77
C PHE A 160 -7.06 -0.24 -12.71
N PHE A 161 -8.01 0.51 -12.18
CA PHE A 161 -9.03 -0.01 -11.28
C PHE A 161 -10.28 -0.16 -12.14
N ASN A 162 -10.79 -1.38 -12.23
CA ASN A 162 -12.07 -1.60 -12.89
C ASN A 162 -13.14 -0.98 -12.00
N ASP A 163 -13.88 -0.01 -12.53
CA ASP A 163 -15.08 0.55 -11.88
C ASP A 163 -16.27 -0.43 -11.98
N HIS A 164 -16.05 -1.70 -12.34
CA HIS A 164 -17.12 -2.66 -12.62
C HIS A 164 -17.94 -2.99 -11.36
N ASP A 165 -19.22 -2.63 -11.44
CA ASP A 165 -20.40 -3.10 -10.70
C ASP A 165 -20.14 -4.15 -9.63
N GLU A 166 -19.71 -3.68 -8.46
CA GLU A 166 -19.89 -4.47 -7.25
C GLU A 166 -21.40 -4.52 -6.95
N ASN A 167 -21.96 -5.73 -6.80
CA ASN A 167 -23.28 -5.89 -6.18
C ASN A 167 -23.35 -5.04 -4.90
N GLU A 168 -24.44 -4.30 -4.67
CA GLU A 168 -24.57 -3.32 -3.56
C GLU A 168 -24.13 -3.87 -2.19
N SER A 169 -24.41 -5.15 -1.91
CA SER A 169 -24.02 -5.81 -0.66
C SER A 169 -22.51 -6.06 -0.52
N ASN A 170 -21.82 -6.33 -1.62
CA ASN A 170 -20.35 -6.42 -1.63
C ASN A 170 -19.74 -5.03 -1.47
N PHE A 171 -20.33 -4.02 -2.13
CA PHE A 171 -19.89 -2.64 -2.01
C PHE A 171 -19.95 -2.15 -0.57
N GLU A 172 -21.10 -2.27 0.11
CA GLU A 172 -21.25 -1.79 1.49
C GLU A 172 -20.25 -2.45 2.44
N ARG A 173 -20.06 -3.77 2.30
CA ARG A 173 -19.10 -4.52 3.11
C ARG A 173 -17.66 -4.07 2.87
N LEU A 174 -17.25 -3.89 1.61
CA LEU A 174 -15.90 -3.45 1.26
C LEU A 174 -15.67 -2.00 1.70
N ASN A 175 -16.66 -1.15 1.50
CA ASN A 175 -16.64 0.24 1.90
C ASN A 175 -16.48 0.40 3.43
N MET A 176 -17.24 -0.39 4.20
CA MET A 176 -17.12 -0.47 5.66
C MET A 176 -15.74 -1.02 6.08
N ALA A 177 -15.25 -2.07 5.41
CA ALA A 177 -13.92 -2.61 5.72
C ALA A 177 -12.81 -1.57 5.50
N SER A 178 -12.88 -0.77 4.43
CA SER A 178 -11.95 0.31 4.15
C SER A 178 -12.07 1.46 5.15
N TYR A 179 -13.29 1.94 5.42
CA TYR A 179 -13.53 2.96 6.44
C TYR A 179 -12.97 2.53 7.80
N GLY A 180 -13.24 1.29 8.21
CA GLY A 180 -12.77 0.76 9.48
C GLY A 180 -11.24 0.65 9.57
N GLY A 181 -10.54 0.49 8.44
CA GLY A 181 -9.09 0.60 8.37
C GLY A 181 -8.60 1.98 8.77
N TYR A 182 -9.08 3.01 8.07
CA TYR A 182 -8.73 4.42 8.35
C TYR A 182 -9.17 4.84 9.77
N ARG A 183 -10.32 4.33 10.24
CA ARG A 183 -10.79 4.61 11.61
C ARG A 183 -9.87 3.97 12.65
N PHE A 184 -9.35 2.77 12.38
CA PHE A 184 -8.39 2.13 13.27
C PHE A 184 -7.06 2.88 13.32
N GLU A 185 -6.52 3.30 12.17
CA GLU A 185 -5.34 4.16 12.11
C GLU A 185 -5.53 5.42 12.95
N HIS A 186 -6.69 6.08 12.83
CA HIS A 186 -7.01 7.25 13.64
C HIS A 186 -7.06 6.96 15.16
N TYR A 187 -7.46 5.77 15.59
CA TYR A 187 -7.47 5.42 17.02
C TYR A 187 -6.08 5.21 17.61
N ILE A 188 -5.10 4.80 16.79
CA ILE A 188 -3.79 4.35 17.28
C ILE A 188 -2.64 5.20 16.78
N THR A 189 -2.93 6.37 16.20
CA THR A 189 -1.92 7.31 15.73
C THR A 189 -2.23 8.73 16.21
N LYS A 190 -1.18 9.54 16.31
CA LYS A 190 -1.24 10.97 16.61
C LYS A 190 -0.46 11.77 15.58
N SER A 191 -0.98 12.93 15.19
CA SER A 191 -0.23 13.88 14.36
C SER A 191 0.90 14.53 15.17
N LYS A 192 1.98 14.93 14.50
CA LYS A 192 3.10 15.72 15.08
C LYS A 192 2.64 16.93 15.90
N HIS A 193 1.48 17.51 15.56
CA HIS A 193 0.95 18.74 16.15
C HIS A 193 -0.21 18.52 17.13
N GLN A 194 -0.60 17.28 17.39
CA GLN A 194 -1.62 16.96 18.39
C GLN A 194 -0.95 16.36 19.63
N ASP A 195 -0.84 17.17 20.68
CA ASP A 195 -0.19 16.82 21.95
C ASP A 195 -1.10 16.00 22.88
N THR A 196 -2.36 15.79 22.48
CA THR A 196 -3.38 15.14 23.32
C THR A 196 -4.18 14.11 22.54
N ARG A 197 -4.44 12.97 23.18
CA ARG A 197 -5.48 12.00 22.81
C ARG A 197 -6.84 12.65 22.98
N MET A 198 -7.17 13.59 22.11
CA MET A 198 -8.57 13.89 21.88
C MET A 198 -9.04 12.74 21.00
N TYR A 199 -9.75 11.79 21.60
CA TYR A 199 -10.74 10.97 20.88
C TYR A 199 -11.80 11.96 20.36
N ASP A 200 -11.40 12.81 19.42
CA ASP A 200 -12.28 13.79 18.84
C ASP A 200 -13.18 13.00 17.89
N ASN A 201 -14.48 13.08 18.14
CA ASN A 201 -15.51 12.47 17.30
C ASN A 201 -15.54 13.06 15.88
N ASN A 202 -14.67 14.03 15.58
CA ASN A 202 -14.46 14.66 14.28
C ASN A 202 -13.61 13.81 13.32
N PHE A 203 -13.93 12.52 13.15
CA PHE A 203 -13.40 11.77 12.02
C PHE A 203 -13.85 12.44 10.71
N SER A 204 -12.89 12.95 9.96
CA SER A 204 -13.11 13.73 8.74
C SER A 204 -13.19 12.82 7.51
N PRO A 205 -13.96 13.18 6.47
CA PRO A 205 -13.87 12.54 5.16
C PRO A 205 -12.57 12.89 4.40
N THR A 206 -11.68 13.68 5.00
CA THR A 206 -10.33 13.94 4.48
C THR A 206 -9.34 12.97 5.12
N LEU A 207 -8.62 12.23 4.28
CA LEU A 207 -7.51 11.38 4.72
C LEU A 207 -6.21 12.17 4.59
N HIS A 208 -5.45 12.22 5.68
CA HIS A 208 -4.16 12.89 5.75
C HIS A 208 -3.05 11.87 5.55
N GLU A 209 -2.56 11.75 4.33
CA GLU A 209 -1.62 10.71 3.93
C GLU A 209 -0.18 11.22 3.91
N TYR A 210 0.75 10.38 4.38
CA TYR A 210 2.18 10.58 4.21
C TYR A 210 2.73 9.55 3.23
N SER A 211 3.50 10.01 2.25
CA SER A 211 4.05 9.15 1.20
C SER A 211 5.58 9.25 1.14
N ALA A 212 6.23 8.09 1.02
CA ALA A 212 7.67 7.97 0.82
C ALA A 212 8.01 7.64 -0.64
N LEU A 213 9.04 8.31 -1.18
CA LEU A 213 9.64 7.95 -2.46
C LEU A 213 10.81 7.02 -2.20
N LEU A 214 10.75 5.84 -2.81
CA LEU A 214 11.69 4.76 -2.61
C LEU A 214 12.40 4.43 -3.91
N LYS A 215 13.72 4.26 -3.84
CA LYS A 215 14.48 3.62 -4.90
C LYS A 215 14.89 2.21 -4.50
N SER A 216 14.89 1.31 -5.47
CA SER A 216 15.44 -0.04 -5.30
C SER A 216 15.99 -0.56 -6.63
N LYS A 217 16.54 -1.76 -6.61
CA LYS A 217 17.00 -2.49 -7.79
C LYS A 217 16.54 -3.93 -7.72
N ILE A 218 16.07 -4.45 -8.84
CA ILE A 218 15.76 -5.87 -9.00
C ILE A 218 16.72 -6.51 -10.00
N HIS A 219 17.25 -7.68 -9.64
CA HIS A 219 18.03 -8.53 -10.53
C HIS A 219 17.18 -9.73 -10.93
N SER A 220 17.26 -10.13 -12.20
CA SER A 220 16.58 -11.31 -12.75
C SER A 220 17.55 -12.15 -13.58
N MET A 221 17.27 -13.45 -13.71
CA MET A 221 18.08 -14.35 -14.54
C MET A 221 18.14 -13.96 -16.01
N ALA A 222 17.12 -13.28 -16.52
CA ALA A 222 17.08 -12.76 -17.89
C ALA A 222 18.07 -11.60 -18.09
N ASN A 223 18.52 -10.96 -17.00
CA ASN A 223 19.46 -9.85 -17.00
C ASN A 223 20.72 -10.19 -16.17
N ARG A 224 21.45 -11.24 -16.57
CA ARG A 224 22.58 -11.83 -15.82
C ARG A 224 23.67 -10.83 -15.39
N ASN A 225 23.83 -9.72 -16.12
CA ASN A 225 24.87 -8.72 -15.86
C ASN A 225 24.32 -7.37 -15.40
N GLY A 226 23.00 -7.25 -15.18
CA GLY A 226 22.34 -5.97 -14.93
C GLY A 226 21.31 -6.02 -13.81
N TYR A 227 20.90 -4.81 -13.42
CA TYR A 227 19.79 -4.59 -12.51
C TYR A 227 18.79 -3.69 -13.22
N HIS A 228 17.51 -3.89 -12.93
CA HIS A 228 16.50 -2.90 -13.26
C HIS A 228 16.36 -1.92 -12.09
N SER A 229 16.55 -0.62 -12.35
CA SER A 229 16.37 0.42 -11.34
C SER A 229 14.90 0.79 -11.21
N LEU A 230 14.42 0.85 -9.97
CA LEU A 230 13.04 1.10 -9.61
C LEU A 230 12.95 2.40 -8.83
N LEU A 231 11.97 3.24 -9.17
CA LEU A 231 11.51 4.34 -8.34
C LEU A 231 10.02 4.16 -8.11
N TYR A 232 9.57 4.24 -6.87
CA TYR A 232 8.16 4.07 -6.57
C TYR A 232 7.75 4.84 -5.32
N VAL A 233 6.46 5.17 -5.27
CA VAL A 233 5.84 5.83 -4.12
C VAL A 233 5.08 4.81 -3.27
N ALA A 234 5.13 4.97 -1.95
CA ALA A 234 4.34 4.21 -1.01
C ALA A 234 3.71 5.16 0.01
N GLU A 235 2.40 5.03 0.23
CA GLU A 235 1.75 5.53 1.44
C GLU A 235 2.27 4.76 2.66
N ILE A 236 2.57 5.49 3.72
CA ILE A 236 3.16 4.98 4.96
C ILE A 236 2.30 5.46 6.14
N ASP A 237 1.91 4.52 7.00
CA ASP A 237 0.90 4.76 8.03
C ASP A 237 1.43 5.67 9.16
N CYS A 238 2.51 5.27 9.84
CA CYS A 238 3.12 6.12 10.88
C CYS A 238 4.56 5.72 11.24
N LEU A 239 5.26 6.61 11.94
CA LEU A 239 6.49 6.33 12.66
C LEU A 239 6.20 5.62 13.99
N GLU A 240 7.19 4.87 14.49
CA GLU A 240 7.17 4.33 15.85
C GLU A 240 7.07 5.46 16.91
N ASP A 241 6.52 5.14 18.09
CA ASP A 241 6.38 6.14 19.17
C ASP A 241 7.75 6.70 19.57
N LYS A 242 7.82 8.03 19.69
CA LYS A 242 9.02 8.83 20.03
C LYS A 242 10.17 8.78 19.02
N GLU A 243 10.06 8.01 17.94
CA GLU A 243 11.06 8.03 16.86
C GLU A 243 10.97 9.37 16.11
N GLN A 244 12.12 9.93 15.74
CA GLN A 244 12.20 11.23 15.06
C GLN A 244 12.87 11.13 13.69
N ASP A 245 13.59 10.03 13.44
CA ASP A 245 14.26 9.79 12.17
C ASP A 245 13.28 9.17 11.17
N SER A 246 12.64 10.04 10.39
CA SER A 246 11.78 9.64 9.26
C SER A 246 12.59 9.15 8.05
N THR A 247 13.92 9.26 8.03
CA THR A 247 14.72 8.92 6.83
C THR A 247 14.89 7.42 6.63
N ARG A 248 14.73 6.63 7.70
CA ARG A 248 14.92 5.18 7.69
C ARG A 248 13.58 4.46 7.70
N MET A 249 13.34 3.60 6.72
CA MET A 249 12.06 2.91 6.60
C MET A 249 11.77 1.92 7.73
N GLU A 250 12.80 1.32 8.32
CA GLU A 250 12.69 0.45 9.51
C GLU A 250 12.15 1.14 10.77
N ASN A 251 12.09 2.48 10.79
CA ASN A 251 11.54 3.26 11.90
C ASN A 251 10.01 3.43 11.80
N PHE A 252 9.42 3.07 10.65
CA PHE A 252 7.98 3.13 10.43
C PHE A 252 7.32 1.80 10.78
N VAL A 253 6.02 1.87 10.98
CA VAL A 253 5.17 0.70 11.24
C VAL A 253 4.02 0.70 10.24
N GLU A 254 3.57 -0.48 9.85
CA GLU A 254 2.36 -0.67 9.06
C GLU A 254 1.22 -1.04 10.00
N ILE A 255 0.02 -0.51 9.77
CA ILE A 255 -1.18 -0.72 10.57
C ILE A 255 -2.14 -1.59 9.77
N LYS A 256 -2.68 -2.63 10.42
CA LYS A 256 -3.66 -3.53 9.81
C LYS A 256 -4.76 -3.90 10.80
N THR A 257 -5.89 -4.35 10.26
CA THR A 257 -6.91 -5.03 11.05
C THR A 257 -7.27 -6.38 10.45
N THR A 258 -7.63 -7.33 11.30
CA THR A 258 -8.18 -8.63 10.88
C THR A 258 -9.23 -9.10 11.87
N SER A 259 -10.10 -10.02 11.45
CA SER A 259 -10.99 -10.69 12.40
C SER A 259 -10.17 -11.56 13.35
N LYS A 260 -10.65 -11.71 14.59
CA LYS A 260 -10.07 -12.64 15.56
C LYS A 260 -10.00 -14.04 14.97
N ILE A 261 -8.84 -14.67 15.12
CA ILE A 261 -8.55 -16.02 14.63
C ILE A 261 -8.84 -16.99 15.77
N ASN A 262 -9.91 -17.77 15.65
CA ASN A 262 -10.40 -18.67 16.71
C ASN A 262 -10.28 -20.15 16.35
N SER A 263 -9.78 -20.48 15.16
CA SER A 263 -9.65 -21.86 14.68
C SER A 263 -8.41 -22.02 13.81
N HIS A 264 -7.88 -23.24 13.77
CA HIS A 264 -6.73 -23.59 12.94
C HIS A 264 -6.97 -23.31 11.45
N ILE A 265 -8.19 -23.53 10.94
CA ILE A 265 -8.53 -23.23 9.53
C ILE A 265 -8.49 -21.72 9.26
N GLN A 266 -8.95 -20.90 10.20
CA GLN A 266 -8.86 -19.44 10.06
C GLN A 266 -7.41 -18.96 10.08
N ASP A 267 -6.59 -19.60 10.90
CA ASP A 267 -5.16 -19.33 11.03
C ASP A 267 -4.41 -19.67 9.74
N GLU A 268 -4.58 -20.89 9.22
CA GLU A 268 -4.00 -21.31 7.93
C GLU A 268 -4.41 -20.39 6.77
N ASN A 269 -5.69 -19.99 6.71
CA ASN A 269 -6.17 -19.07 5.68
C ASN A 269 -5.61 -17.65 5.86
N PHE A 270 -5.48 -17.18 7.10
CA PHE A 270 -4.84 -15.90 7.38
C PHE A 270 -3.40 -15.91 6.88
N HIS A 271 -2.63 -16.94 7.24
CA HIS A 271 -1.24 -17.08 6.84
C HIS A 271 -1.09 -17.22 5.33
N ARG A 272 -1.85 -18.12 4.69
CA ARG A 272 -1.78 -18.40 3.25
C ARG A 272 -2.14 -17.23 2.35
N TYR A 273 -3.05 -16.34 2.77
CA TYR A 273 -3.58 -15.30 1.88
C TYR A 273 -3.36 -13.88 2.40
N LYS A 274 -3.77 -13.57 3.62
CA LYS A 274 -3.78 -12.20 4.13
C LYS A 274 -2.38 -11.76 4.58
N SER A 275 -1.72 -12.60 5.36
CA SER A 275 -0.37 -12.36 5.86
C SER A 275 0.62 -12.20 4.69
N CYS A 276 0.44 -12.97 3.62
CA CYS A 276 1.18 -12.85 2.37
C CYS A 276 1.12 -11.46 1.73
N LYS A 277 -0.09 -10.87 1.64
CA LYS A 277 -0.27 -9.52 1.11
C LYS A 277 0.40 -8.49 2.01
N TRP A 278 0.29 -8.64 3.32
CA TRP A 278 0.93 -7.75 4.29
C TRP A 278 2.45 -7.82 4.19
N TRP A 279 3.01 -9.02 4.09
CA TRP A 279 4.44 -9.21 3.86
C TRP A 279 4.90 -8.53 2.57
N ALA A 280 4.22 -8.74 1.45
CA ALA A 280 4.61 -8.12 0.19
C ALA A 280 4.58 -6.59 0.28
N GLN A 281 3.52 -6.04 0.88
CA GLN A 281 3.35 -4.60 1.13
C GLN A 281 4.50 -4.01 1.94
N SER A 282 4.84 -4.61 3.08
CA SER A 282 5.88 -4.10 3.99
C SER A 282 7.30 -4.40 3.50
N LYS A 283 7.52 -5.55 2.83
CA LYS A 283 8.82 -5.93 2.23
C LYS A 283 9.29 -4.92 1.20
N LEU A 284 8.36 -4.47 0.35
CA LEU A 284 8.62 -3.51 -0.71
C LEU A 284 9.02 -2.13 -0.18
N VAL A 285 8.80 -1.85 1.10
CA VAL A 285 9.15 -0.56 1.70
C VAL A 285 10.17 -0.69 2.83
N ALA A 286 10.65 -1.90 3.14
CA ALA A 286 11.53 -2.19 4.27
C ALA A 286 10.97 -1.83 5.65
N ILE A 287 9.65 -1.93 5.82
CA ILE A 287 8.99 -1.90 7.13
C ILE A 287 8.90 -3.34 7.63
N ASP A 288 9.33 -3.59 8.88
CA ASP A 288 9.39 -4.92 9.48
C ASP A 288 8.48 -5.08 10.72
N ARG A 289 7.63 -4.08 10.98
CA ARG A 289 6.68 -4.08 12.08
C ARG A 289 5.28 -3.83 11.57
N ILE A 290 4.36 -4.73 11.93
CA ILE A 290 2.94 -4.57 11.65
C ILE A 290 2.18 -4.52 12.98
N ILE A 291 1.43 -3.45 13.21
CA ILE A 291 0.49 -3.33 14.32
C ILE A 291 -0.87 -3.83 13.85
N CYS A 292 -1.35 -4.92 14.44
CA CYS A 292 -2.57 -5.59 14.01
C CYS A 292 -3.68 -5.49 15.06
N GLY A 293 -4.78 -4.83 14.71
CA GLY A 293 -6.01 -4.84 15.50
C GLY A 293 -6.89 -6.06 15.16
N TYR A 294 -7.23 -6.86 16.17
CA TYR A 294 -8.10 -8.02 16.06
C TYR A 294 -9.55 -7.66 16.41
N LYS A 295 -10.45 -7.99 15.49
CA LYS A 295 -11.87 -7.61 15.55
C LYS A 295 -12.74 -8.75 16.04
N GLU A 296 -13.66 -8.48 16.94
CA GLU A 296 -14.69 -9.42 17.38
C GLU A 296 -15.94 -9.35 16.47
N ASN A 297 -16.68 -10.46 16.35
CA ASN A 297 -18.01 -10.55 15.72
C ASN A 297 -18.18 -9.83 14.36
N ASN A 298 -17.35 -10.20 13.38
CA ASN A 298 -17.53 -9.80 11.98
C ASN A 298 -17.49 -8.27 11.71
N LEU A 299 -16.41 -7.62 12.17
CA LEU A 299 -15.66 -6.55 11.48
C LEU A 299 -15.68 -5.16 12.13
N THR A 300 -16.40 -4.93 13.22
CA THR A 300 -16.67 -3.55 13.66
C THR A 300 -15.89 -3.11 14.88
N THR A 301 -15.58 -3.99 15.84
CA THR A 301 -14.91 -3.55 17.09
C THR A 301 -13.58 -4.27 17.28
N VAL A 302 -12.50 -3.50 17.46
CA VAL A 302 -11.18 -4.04 17.82
C VAL A 302 -11.11 -4.27 19.32
N THR A 303 -10.78 -5.49 19.72
CA THR A 303 -10.74 -5.94 21.11
C THR A 303 -9.34 -6.27 21.61
N SER A 304 -8.40 -6.52 20.70
CA SER A 304 -6.97 -6.58 21.03
C SER A 304 -6.09 -6.03 19.93
N ILE A 305 -4.89 -5.60 20.29
CA ILE A 305 -3.84 -5.13 19.37
C ILE A 305 -2.58 -5.94 19.62
N GLU A 306 -1.97 -6.47 18.57
CA GLU A 306 -0.69 -7.16 18.66
C GLU A 306 0.33 -6.58 17.70
N THR A 307 1.61 -6.64 18.09
CA THR A 307 2.72 -6.35 17.19
C THR A 307 3.18 -7.63 16.54
N LEU A 308 3.01 -7.73 15.23
CA LEU A 308 3.47 -8.86 14.43
C LEU A 308 4.88 -8.55 13.89
N PRO A 309 5.93 -9.28 14.34
CA PRO A 309 7.26 -9.11 13.79
C PRO A 309 7.33 -9.76 12.40
N PHE A 310 8.04 -9.12 11.48
CA PHE A 310 8.19 -9.57 10.08
C PHE A 310 8.58 -11.06 9.87
N PRO A 311 9.44 -11.69 10.70
CA PRO A 311 9.78 -13.11 10.54
C PRO A 311 8.58 -14.06 10.67
N ASN A 312 7.59 -13.72 11.51
CA ASN A 312 6.41 -14.56 11.75
C ASN A 312 5.41 -14.55 10.57
N ILE A 313 5.59 -13.64 9.62
CA ILE A 313 4.81 -13.58 8.38
C ILE A 313 5.49 -14.37 7.25
N ARG A 314 6.80 -14.61 7.37
CA ARG A 314 7.65 -15.20 6.32
C ARG A 314 7.74 -16.73 6.38
N THR A 315 7.64 -17.34 7.56
CA THR A 315 8.10 -18.72 7.80
C THR A 315 7.40 -19.78 6.95
N GLU A 316 6.13 -19.58 6.58
CA GLU A 316 5.39 -20.57 5.78
C GLU A 316 5.61 -20.48 4.26
N PHE A 317 6.23 -19.40 3.77
CA PHE A 317 6.46 -19.20 2.32
C PHE A 317 7.62 -20.02 1.75
N ILE A 318 8.56 -20.43 2.59
CA ILE A 318 9.80 -21.10 2.17
C ILE A 318 9.72 -22.61 2.43
N GLU A 319 8.80 -23.06 3.29
CA GLU A 319 8.74 -24.45 3.78
C GLU A 319 7.65 -25.33 3.11
N LYS A 320 6.91 -24.84 2.10
CA LYS A 320 5.97 -25.63 1.28
C LYS A 320 6.27 -25.50 -0.21
#